data_AF-A0A918YHC7-F1
#
_entry.id   AF-A0A918YHC7-F1
#
_cell.length_a   1.000
_cell.length_b   1.000
_cell.length_c   1.000
_cell.angle_alpha   90.00
_cell.angle_beta   90.00
_cell.angle_gamma   90.00
#
_symmetry.space_group_name_H-M   'P 1'
#
loop_
_entity.id
_entity.type
_entity.pdbx_description
1 polymer ?
#
loop_
_entity_poly.entity_id
_entity_poly.type
_entity_poly.pdbx_seq_one_letter_code
_entity_poly.pdbx_strand_id
1 'polypeptide(L)'
;MSERDVREEAATAAVTPAESLRGRHGARAHSAYDRAVATCRYAGVGQDAAEIVPRDPVGRAANALRLSATSLAALTASAPDPAADARCARNAAATAALAAQVAAARDDAATAAATAAASPSASATALRAALLASQAAAAAAGGRAQGQDAALNTSAEEAERHAVATARAAGWLGASI
;
A
#
# COMPACT_ATOMS: atom_id res chain seq x y z
N MET A 1 52.50 -1.65 13.43
CA MET A 1 51.63 -1.27 12.31
C MET A 1 50.76 -2.47 11.98
N SER A 2 49.48 -2.51 12.30
CA SER A 2 48.69 -1.61 13.16
C SER A 2 47.45 -2.38 13.60
N GLU A 3 47.16 -2.39 14.91
CA GLU A 3 45.84 -2.79 15.44
C GLU A 3 44.69 -1.91 14.91
N ARG A 4 45.01 -0.86 14.15
CA ARG A 4 44.09 -0.05 13.37
C ARG A 4 43.61 -0.74 12.09
N ASP A 5 44.41 -1.62 11.47
CA ASP A 5 44.03 -2.29 10.20
C ASP A 5 43.03 -3.44 10.42
N VAL A 6 42.96 -4.03 11.62
CA VAL A 6 41.94 -5.04 11.96
C VAL A 6 40.59 -4.38 12.30
N ARG A 7 40.57 -3.08 12.55
CA ARG A 7 39.37 -2.33 12.96
C ARG A 7 38.65 -1.65 11.80
N GLU A 8 39.24 -1.66 10.60
CA GLU A 8 38.79 -0.84 9.47
C GLU A 8 38.10 -1.66 8.34
N GLU A 9 38.05 -3.01 8.44
CA GLU A 9 37.61 -3.86 7.30
C GLU A 9 36.49 -4.89 7.60
N ALA A 10 35.78 -4.78 8.73
CA ALA A 10 34.63 -5.67 9.04
C ALA A 10 33.35 -4.94 9.47
N ALA A 11 33.22 -3.67 9.12
CA ALA A 11 31.98 -2.91 9.25
C ALA A 11 31.22 -2.86 7.91
N THR A 12 31.04 -4.00 7.24
CA THR A 12 29.75 -4.23 6.57
C THR A 12 28.71 -4.22 7.67
N ALA A 13 28.15 -3.04 7.96
CA ALA A 13 27.17 -2.83 9.01
C ALA A 13 26.09 -3.90 8.88
N ALA A 14 26.08 -4.86 9.81
CA ALA A 14 25.07 -5.90 9.82
C ALA A 14 23.71 -5.21 9.95
N VAL A 15 22.85 -5.37 8.95
CA VAL A 15 21.51 -4.79 8.94
C VAL A 15 20.81 -5.25 10.21
N THR A 16 20.43 -4.30 11.05
CA THR A 16 19.76 -4.61 12.30
C THR A 16 18.38 -5.25 12.03
N PRO A 17 17.82 -6.02 12.97
CA PRO A 17 16.46 -6.54 12.82
C PRO A 17 15.41 -5.43 12.59
N ALA A 18 15.60 -4.25 13.20
CA ALA A 18 14.74 -3.09 13.03
C ALA A 18 14.83 -2.51 11.60
N GLU A 19 16.03 -2.41 11.03
CA GLU A 19 16.23 -1.98 9.64
C GLU A 19 15.67 -2.99 8.63
N SER A 20 15.79 -4.28 8.93
CA SER A 20 15.18 -5.34 8.11
C SER A 20 13.65 -5.24 8.09
N LEU A 21 13.03 -5.03 9.27
CA LEU A 21 11.59 -4.80 9.38
C LEU A 21 11.16 -3.52 8.67
N ARG A 22 11.94 -2.44 8.83
CA ARG A 22 11.73 -1.19 8.09
C ARG A 22 11.74 -1.41 6.59
N GLY A 23 12.72 -2.15 6.07
CA GLY A 23 12.80 -2.46 4.63
C GLY A 23 11.54 -3.15 4.13
N ARG A 24 11.04 -4.16 4.87
CA ARG A 24 9.81 -4.90 4.54
C ARG A 24 8.57 -4.00 4.59
N HIS A 25 8.37 -3.26 5.68
CA HIS A 25 7.23 -2.37 5.83
C HIS A 25 7.25 -1.23 4.82
N GLY A 26 8.43 -0.64 4.60
CA GLY A 26 8.65 0.42 3.62
C GLY A 26 8.34 -0.05 2.21
N ALA A 27 8.85 -1.21 1.78
CA ALA A 27 8.55 -1.77 0.45
C ALA A 27 7.05 -2.01 0.26
N ARG A 28 6.38 -2.58 1.28
CA ARG A 28 4.93 -2.80 1.24
C ARG A 28 4.14 -1.48 1.19
N ALA A 29 4.57 -0.47 1.95
CA ALA A 29 3.94 0.84 1.98
C ALA A 29 4.05 1.55 0.62
N HIS A 30 5.22 1.52 -0.02
CA HIS A 30 5.42 2.07 -1.36
C HIS A 30 4.60 1.31 -2.41
N SER A 31 4.62 -0.02 -2.42
CA SER A 31 3.78 -0.83 -3.33
C SER A 31 2.30 -0.46 -3.24
N ALA A 32 1.76 -0.39 -2.01
CA ALA A 32 0.37 -0.04 -1.80
C ALA A 32 0.07 1.40 -2.24
N TYR A 33 0.98 2.34 -1.98
CA TYR A 33 0.84 3.73 -2.42
C TYR A 33 0.87 3.86 -3.94
N ASP A 34 1.82 3.25 -4.62
CA ASP A 34 1.93 3.28 -6.09
C ASP A 34 0.69 2.68 -6.74
N ARG A 35 0.19 1.56 -6.19
CA ARG A 35 -1.06 0.95 -6.58
C ARG A 35 -2.25 1.89 -6.37
N ALA A 36 -2.31 2.61 -5.26
CA ALA A 36 -3.34 3.60 -4.99
C ALA A 36 -3.29 4.75 -6.01
N VAL A 37 -2.11 5.30 -6.29
CA VAL A 37 -1.90 6.39 -7.27
C VAL A 37 -2.38 5.97 -8.65
N ALA A 38 -1.96 4.80 -9.12
CA ALA A 38 -2.37 4.31 -10.44
C ALA A 38 -3.89 4.02 -10.51
N THR A 39 -4.45 3.43 -9.46
CA THR A 39 -5.90 3.17 -9.38
C THR A 39 -6.73 4.45 -9.35
N CYS A 40 -6.29 5.48 -8.61
CA CYS A 40 -6.92 6.80 -8.64
C CYS A 40 -6.80 7.47 -10.02
N ARG A 41 -5.64 7.37 -10.67
CA ARG A 41 -5.46 7.86 -12.05
C ARG A 41 -6.43 7.17 -13.02
N TYR A 42 -6.58 5.85 -12.94
CA TYR A 42 -7.57 5.09 -13.71
C TYR A 42 -8.99 5.61 -13.48
N ALA A 43 -9.33 5.89 -12.21
CA ALA A 43 -10.64 6.42 -11.84
C ALA A 43 -10.88 7.88 -12.26
N GLY A 44 -9.84 8.60 -12.72
CA GLY A 44 -9.89 10.03 -13.02
C GLY A 44 -9.81 10.93 -11.78
N VAL A 45 -9.26 10.41 -10.68
CA VAL A 45 -9.08 11.15 -9.41
C VAL A 45 -7.67 11.72 -9.36
N GLY A 46 -7.56 13.04 -9.48
CA GLY A 46 -6.33 13.79 -9.24
C GLY A 46 -6.14 14.17 -7.77
N GLN A 47 -4.92 14.56 -7.40
CA GLN A 47 -4.61 15.05 -6.04
C GLN A 47 -5.25 16.42 -5.74
N ASP A 48 -5.59 17.17 -6.78
CA ASP A 48 -6.32 18.43 -6.74
C ASP A 48 -7.77 18.28 -6.25
N ALA A 49 -8.34 17.07 -6.32
CA ALA A 49 -9.63 16.75 -5.70
C ALA A 49 -9.56 16.58 -4.18
N ALA A 50 -8.37 16.72 -3.56
CA ALA A 50 -8.21 16.56 -2.12
C ALA A 50 -8.75 17.78 -1.36
N GLU A 51 -9.88 17.59 -0.68
CA GLU A 51 -10.44 18.58 0.23
C GLU A 51 -10.02 18.34 1.69
N ILE A 52 -10.02 19.41 2.50
CA ILE A 52 -9.74 19.32 3.96
C ILE A 52 -10.78 18.44 4.66
N VAL A 53 -12.06 18.55 4.26
CA VAL A 53 -13.16 17.75 4.78
C VAL A 53 -13.87 17.08 3.61
N PRO A 54 -13.42 15.89 3.16
CA PRO A 54 -14.03 15.20 2.04
C PRO A 54 -15.48 14.81 2.31
N ARG A 55 -16.38 15.16 1.37
CA ARG A 55 -17.81 14.87 1.49
C ARG A 55 -18.25 13.66 0.65
N ASP A 56 -17.42 13.23 -0.28
CA ASP A 56 -17.68 12.13 -1.19
C ASP A 56 -16.50 11.13 -1.24
N PRO A 57 -16.68 9.94 -1.85
CA PRO A 57 -15.64 8.92 -1.97
C PRO A 57 -14.39 9.37 -2.76
N VAL A 58 -14.55 10.23 -3.77
CA VAL A 58 -13.44 10.73 -4.62
C VAL A 58 -12.55 11.65 -3.81
N GLY A 59 -13.12 12.67 -3.16
CA GLY A 59 -12.36 13.57 -2.29
C GLY A 59 -11.69 12.84 -1.13
N ARG A 60 -12.34 11.77 -0.61
CA ARG A 60 -11.76 10.94 0.45
C ARG A 60 -10.53 10.18 -0.05
N ALA A 61 -10.61 9.59 -1.24
CA ALA A 61 -9.47 8.90 -1.85
C ALA A 61 -8.32 9.87 -2.14
N ALA A 62 -8.60 11.05 -2.68
CA ALA A 62 -7.59 12.08 -2.96
C ALA A 62 -6.90 12.59 -1.67
N ASN A 63 -7.66 12.87 -0.61
CA ASN A 63 -7.08 13.28 0.66
C ASN A 63 -6.27 12.14 1.32
N ALA A 64 -6.73 10.90 1.23
CA ALA A 64 -5.98 9.73 1.72
C ALA A 64 -4.65 9.55 0.98
N LEU A 65 -4.61 9.74 -0.35
CA LEU A 65 -3.37 9.74 -1.14
C LEU A 65 -2.39 10.80 -0.65
N ARG A 66 -2.86 12.03 -0.44
CA ARG A 66 -2.01 13.13 0.06
C ARG A 66 -1.40 12.80 1.42
N LEU A 67 -2.22 12.32 2.36
CA LEU A 67 -1.75 11.94 3.70
C LEU A 67 -0.78 10.75 3.65
N SER A 68 -1.03 9.76 2.79
CA SER A 68 -0.13 8.62 2.61
C SER A 68 1.23 9.06 2.04
N ALA A 69 1.25 9.99 1.08
CA ALA A 69 2.48 10.55 0.53
C ALA A 69 3.32 11.25 1.62
N THR A 70 2.68 12.08 2.44
CA THR A 70 3.34 12.73 3.59
C THR A 70 3.87 11.70 4.59
N SER A 71 3.12 10.65 4.88
CA SER A 71 3.55 9.60 5.81
C SER A 71 4.77 8.83 5.30
N LEU A 72 4.87 8.56 3.99
CA LEU A 72 6.02 7.89 3.39
C LEU A 72 7.27 8.77 3.44
N ALA A 73 7.13 10.05 3.12
CA ALA A 73 8.23 11.00 3.24
C ALA A 73 8.75 11.09 4.69
N ALA A 74 7.84 11.14 5.68
CA ALA A 74 8.21 11.14 7.09
C ALA A 74 8.94 9.84 7.52
N LEU A 75 8.54 8.68 6.97
CA LEU A 75 9.19 7.39 7.26
C LEU A 75 10.66 7.39 6.81
N THR A 76 10.96 7.95 5.64
CA THR A 76 12.35 8.06 5.14
C THR A 76 13.24 8.98 5.97
N ALA A 77 12.66 9.95 6.69
CA ALA A 77 13.39 10.92 7.50
C ALA A 77 13.55 10.52 8.98
N SER A 78 12.87 9.46 9.42
CA SER A 78 12.81 9.06 10.84
C SER A 78 13.76 7.90 11.14
N ALA A 79 14.04 7.62 12.42
CA ALA A 79 14.73 6.38 12.82
C ALA A 79 13.82 5.15 12.67
N PRO A 80 14.36 3.93 12.49
CA PRO A 80 13.57 2.68 12.44
C PRO A 80 12.71 2.45 13.68
N ASP A 81 11.39 2.30 13.46
CA ASP A 81 10.41 1.94 14.47
C ASP A 81 9.42 0.96 13.83
N PRO A 82 9.51 -0.35 14.12
CA PRO A 82 8.65 -1.36 13.52
C PRO A 82 7.14 -1.07 13.67
N ALA A 83 6.73 -0.48 14.79
CA ALA A 83 5.33 -0.18 15.04
C ALA A 83 4.85 1.00 14.19
N ALA A 84 5.67 2.06 14.09
CA ALA A 84 5.36 3.20 13.21
C ALA A 84 5.41 2.81 11.73
N ASP A 85 6.43 2.05 11.33
CA ASP A 85 6.62 1.60 9.96
C ASP A 85 5.47 0.67 9.52
N ALA A 86 5.03 -0.25 10.38
CA ALA A 86 3.88 -1.10 10.11
C ALA A 86 2.56 -0.32 10.01
N ARG A 87 2.35 0.70 10.87
CA ARG A 87 1.18 1.61 10.78
C ARG A 87 1.20 2.41 9.47
N CYS A 88 2.36 2.87 9.03
CA CYS A 88 2.52 3.54 7.74
C CYS A 88 2.07 2.62 6.59
N ALA A 89 2.57 1.38 6.57
CA ALA A 89 2.17 0.38 5.57
C ALA A 89 0.67 0.07 5.60
N ARG A 90 0.06 -0.04 6.79
CA ARG A 90 -1.39 -0.20 6.94
C ARG A 90 -2.17 0.96 6.35
N ASN A 91 -1.75 2.20 6.64
CA ASN A 91 -2.44 3.39 6.15
C ASN A 91 -2.34 3.53 4.62
N ALA A 92 -1.20 3.15 4.03
CA ALA A 92 -1.04 3.07 2.57
C ALA A 92 -1.96 2.00 1.96
N ALA A 93 -2.06 0.81 2.56
CA ALA A 93 -2.97 -0.24 2.12
C ALA A 93 -4.45 0.15 2.21
N ALA A 94 -4.85 0.85 3.28
CA ALA A 94 -6.20 1.40 3.43
C ALA A 94 -6.49 2.47 2.36
N THR A 95 -5.51 3.30 2.02
CA THR A 95 -5.60 4.27 0.92
C THR A 95 -5.81 3.57 -0.42
N ALA A 96 -5.06 2.49 -0.69
CA ALA A 96 -5.25 1.67 -1.89
C ALA A 96 -6.64 1.03 -1.96
N ALA A 97 -7.19 0.59 -0.83
CA ALA A 97 -8.54 0.06 -0.77
C ALA A 97 -9.63 1.12 -1.02
N LEU A 98 -9.42 2.38 -0.60
CA LEU A 98 -10.31 3.49 -0.95
C LEU A 98 -10.25 3.80 -2.45
N ALA A 99 -9.04 3.84 -3.03
CA ALA A 99 -8.86 4.03 -4.47
C ALA A 99 -9.57 2.93 -5.27
N ALA A 100 -9.44 1.66 -4.85
CA ALA A 100 -10.11 0.52 -5.47
C ALA A 100 -11.64 0.62 -5.40
N GLN A 101 -12.21 1.14 -4.31
CA GLN A 101 -13.66 1.36 -4.23
C GLN A 101 -14.15 2.38 -5.26
N VAL A 102 -13.39 3.46 -5.46
CA VAL A 102 -13.73 4.50 -6.45
C VAL A 102 -13.58 3.96 -7.87
N ALA A 103 -12.52 3.21 -8.17
CA ALA A 103 -12.32 2.57 -9.47
C ALA A 103 -13.42 1.54 -9.77
N ALA A 104 -13.79 0.71 -8.80
CA ALA A 104 -14.87 -0.25 -8.97
C ALA A 104 -16.22 0.42 -9.23
N ALA A 105 -16.55 1.48 -8.50
CA ALA A 105 -17.78 2.24 -8.72
C ALA A 105 -17.85 2.86 -10.13
N ARG A 106 -16.71 3.30 -10.68
CA ARG A 106 -16.61 3.78 -12.07
C ARG A 106 -16.91 2.66 -13.07
N ASP A 107 -16.35 1.47 -12.87
CA ASP A 107 -16.56 0.31 -13.75
C ASP A 107 -18.00 -0.20 -13.70
N ASP A 108 -18.61 -0.20 -12.50
CA ASP A 108 -20.01 -0.59 -12.31
C ASP A 108 -20.95 0.40 -13.00
N ALA A 109 -20.67 1.71 -12.95
CA ALA A 109 -21.44 2.71 -13.68
C ALA A 109 -21.35 2.55 -15.21
N ALA A 110 -20.19 2.13 -15.72
CA ALA A 110 -20.01 1.82 -17.13
C ALA A 110 -20.71 0.51 -17.55
N THR A 111 -20.74 -0.48 -16.65
CA THR A 111 -21.33 -1.82 -16.91
C THR A 111 -22.85 -1.82 -16.72
N ALA A 112 -23.42 -0.96 -15.85
CA ALA A 112 -24.88 -0.83 -15.73
C ALA A 112 -25.57 -0.40 -17.05
N ALA A 113 -24.81 0.16 -18.00
CA ALA A 113 -25.27 0.44 -19.36
C ALA A 113 -25.26 -0.79 -20.30
N ALA A 114 -24.65 -1.91 -19.91
CA ALA A 114 -24.48 -3.12 -20.71
C ALA A 114 -24.89 -4.37 -19.89
N THR A 115 -26.03 -4.97 -20.23
CA THR A 115 -26.76 -5.98 -19.44
C THR A 115 -26.00 -7.23 -18.96
N ALA A 116 -26.65 -7.89 -17.98
CA ALA A 116 -26.13 -8.87 -17.04
C ALA A 116 -26.03 -10.33 -17.54
N ALA A 117 -24.85 -10.92 -17.35
CA ALA A 117 -24.60 -12.25 -16.80
C ALA A 117 -23.08 -12.47 -16.79
N ALA A 118 -22.41 -12.44 -15.63
CA ALA A 118 -20.99 -12.79 -15.59
C ALA A 118 -20.50 -13.14 -14.17
N SER A 119 -19.51 -14.03 -14.13
CA SER A 119 -18.52 -14.17 -13.07
C SER A 119 -18.12 -12.81 -12.47
N PRO A 120 -17.68 -12.75 -11.20
CA PRO A 120 -17.28 -11.49 -10.60
C PRO A 120 -16.29 -10.76 -11.52
N SER A 121 -16.61 -9.52 -11.86
CA SER A 121 -15.80 -8.71 -12.76
C SER A 121 -14.36 -8.65 -12.25
N ALA A 122 -13.39 -8.45 -13.16
CA ALA A 122 -12.00 -8.25 -12.77
C ALA A 122 -11.86 -7.12 -11.73
N SER A 123 -12.68 -6.08 -11.87
CA SER A 123 -12.86 -4.99 -10.92
C SER A 123 -13.33 -5.43 -9.53
N ALA A 124 -14.38 -6.24 -9.42
CA ALA A 124 -14.85 -6.78 -8.14
C ALA A 124 -13.81 -7.68 -7.45
N THR A 125 -13.05 -8.45 -8.24
CA THR A 125 -11.94 -9.28 -7.73
C THR A 125 -10.80 -8.42 -7.21
N ALA A 126 -10.41 -7.39 -7.96
CA ALA A 126 -9.37 -6.45 -7.56
C ALA A 126 -9.74 -5.64 -6.31
N LEU A 127 -11.00 -5.23 -6.16
CA LEU A 127 -11.50 -4.58 -4.96
C LEU A 127 -11.40 -5.51 -3.74
N ARG A 128 -11.84 -6.77 -3.85
CA ARG A 128 -11.72 -7.74 -2.75
C ARG A 128 -10.27 -7.96 -2.34
N ALA A 129 -9.37 -8.12 -3.30
CA ALA A 129 -7.95 -8.30 -3.03
C ALA A 129 -7.35 -7.06 -2.32
N ALA A 130 -7.74 -5.84 -2.72
CA ALA A 130 -7.31 -4.61 -2.06
C ALA A 130 -7.80 -4.52 -0.60
N LEU A 131 -9.05 -4.91 -0.34
CA LEU A 131 -9.60 -4.97 1.03
C LEU A 131 -8.88 -6.02 1.89
N LEU A 132 -8.60 -7.20 1.34
CA LEU A 132 -7.83 -8.24 2.03
C LEU A 132 -6.40 -7.80 2.35
N ALA A 133 -5.73 -7.11 1.42
CA ALA A 133 -4.42 -6.51 1.67
C ALA A 133 -4.46 -5.48 2.80
N SER A 134 -5.49 -4.62 2.83
CA SER A 134 -5.70 -3.67 3.93
C SER A 134 -5.92 -4.36 5.28
N GLN A 135 -6.68 -5.46 5.31
CA GLN A 135 -6.95 -6.22 6.53
C GLN A 135 -5.68 -6.93 7.03
N ALA A 136 -4.93 -7.58 6.14
CA ALA A 136 -3.68 -8.24 6.47
C ALA A 136 -2.63 -7.24 7.00
N ALA A 137 -2.52 -6.06 6.38
CA ALA A 137 -1.65 -4.99 6.86
C ALA A 137 -2.09 -4.46 8.24
N ALA A 138 -3.40 -4.40 8.51
CA ALA A 138 -3.93 -4.02 9.82
C ALA A 138 -3.60 -5.06 10.89
N ALA A 139 -3.71 -6.36 10.56
CA ALA A 139 -3.30 -7.44 11.45
C ALA A 139 -1.81 -7.36 11.78
N ALA A 140 -0.96 -7.18 10.76
CA ALA A 140 0.49 -7.06 10.93
C ALA A 140 0.89 -5.84 11.79
N ALA A 141 0.19 -4.71 11.65
CA ALA A 141 0.45 -3.50 12.44
C ALA A 141 -0.16 -3.53 13.86
N GLY A 142 -1.04 -4.48 14.13
CA GLY A 142 -1.80 -4.59 15.37
C GLY A 142 -1.20 -5.54 16.41
N GLY A 143 -2.00 -5.83 17.43
CA GLY A 143 -1.67 -6.80 18.46
C GLY A 143 -0.51 -6.41 19.38
N ARG A 144 0.05 -7.40 20.07
CA ARG A 144 1.17 -7.23 21.02
C ARG A 144 2.53 -7.14 20.33
N ALA A 145 2.64 -7.66 19.11
CA ALA A 145 3.88 -7.68 18.34
C ALA A 145 4.09 -6.41 17.48
N GLN A 146 3.04 -5.61 17.22
CA GLN A 146 3.10 -4.28 16.58
C GLN A 146 4.10 -4.19 15.40
N GLY A 147 3.93 -5.01 14.36
CA GLY A 147 4.81 -5.02 13.20
C GLY A 147 5.98 -6.02 13.27
N GLN A 148 6.21 -6.67 14.40
CA GLN A 148 7.35 -7.61 14.57
C GLN A 148 7.00 -9.06 14.26
N ASP A 149 5.72 -9.42 14.14
CA ASP A 149 5.30 -10.80 13.85
C ASP A 149 5.62 -11.19 12.40
N ALA A 150 6.54 -12.14 12.24
CA ALA A 150 7.03 -12.56 10.94
C ALA A 150 5.94 -13.22 10.06
N ALA A 151 5.02 -13.99 10.65
CA ALA A 151 3.98 -14.69 9.90
C ALA A 151 2.92 -13.71 9.40
N LEU A 152 2.50 -12.76 10.24
CA LEU A 152 1.58 -11.70 9.84
C LEU A 152 2.21 -10.78 8.78
N ASN A 153 3.52 -10.51 8.88
CA ASN A 153 4.22 -9.71 7.88
C ASN A 153 4.28 -10.39 6.52
N THR A 154 4.59 -11.69 6.47
CA THR A 154 4.59 -12.47 5.24
C THR A 154 3.18 -12.54 4.62
N SER A 155 2.15 -12.77 5.44
CA SER A 155 0.76 -12.77 4.98
C SER A 155 0.35 -11.43 4.36
N ALA A 156 0.74 -10.31 4.98
CA ALA A 156 0.47 -8.98 4.45
C ALA A 156 1.21 -8.70 3.12
N GLU A 157 2.42 -9.23 2.95
CA GLU A 157 3.17 -9.12 1.68
C GLU A 157 2.56 -9.96 0.56
N GLU A 158 2.10 -11.17 0.86
CA GLU A 158 1.37 -12.03 -0.08
C GLU A 158 0.07 -11.38 -0.53
N ALA A 159 -0.70 -10.82 0.42
CA ALA A 159 -1.93 -10.12 0.12
C ALA A 159 -1.68 -8.88 -0.76
N GLU A 160 -0.61 -8.11 -0.50
CA GLU A 160 -0.24 -6.97 -1.35
C GLU A 160 0.15 -7.42 -2.77
N ARG A 161 0.97 -8.47 -2.91
CA ARG A 161 1.33 -9.03 -4.24
C ARG A 161 0.09 -9.48 -5.01
N HIS A 162 -0.85 -10.15 -4.34
CA HIS A 162 -2.10 -10.56 -4.95
C HIS A 162 -2.94 -9.35 -5.38
N ALA A 163 -3.07 -8.34 -4.53
CA ALA A 163 -3.82 -7.13 -4.83
C ALA A 163 -3.25 -6.35 -6.03
N VAL A 164 -1.93 -6.28 -6.15
CA VAL A 164 -1.25 -5.73 -7.33
C VAL A 164 -1.59 -6.54 -8.59
N ALA A 165 -1.49 -7.88 -8.53
CA ALA A 165 -1.77 -8.74 -9.67
C ALA A 165 -3.23 -8.60 -10.16
N THR A 166 -4.19 -8.58 -9.25
CA THR A 166 -5.61 -8.40 -9.60
C THR A 166 -5.91 -7.00 -10.13
N ALA A 167 -5.27 -5.96 -9.59
CA ALA A 167 -5.43 -4.59 -10.10
C ALA A 167 -4.85 -4.44 -11.52
N ARG A 168 -3.76 -5.13 -11.85
CA ARG A 168 -3.27 -5.23 -13.25
C ARG A 168 -4.27 -5.96 -14.14
N ALA A 169 -4.80 -7.09 -13.68
CA ALA A 169 -5.79 -7.87 -14.44
C ALA A 169 -7.10 -7.08 -14.69
N ALA A 170 -7.45 -6.16 -13.78
CA ALA A 170 -8.56 -5.22 -13.95
C ALA A 170 -8.23 -4.01 -14.86
N GLY A 171 -6.98 -3.87 -15.32
CA GLY A 171 -6.53 -2.75 -16.16
C GLY A 171 -6.25 -1.44 -15.40
N TRP A 172 -6.35 -1.44 -14.07
CA TRP A 172 -6.23 -0.21 -13.25
C TRP A 172 -4.81 0.33 -13.17
N LEU A 173 -3.79 -0.52 -13.37
CA LEU A 173 -2.38 -0.12 -13.17
C LEU A 173 -1.66 0.30 -14.44
N GLY A 174 -2.36 0.35 -15.58
CA GLY A 174 -1.77 0.61 -16.89
C GLY A 174 -0.77 -0.48 -17.32
N ALA A 175 -0.47 -0.53 -18.63
CA ALA A 175 0.80 -1.10 -19.05
C ALA A 175 1.87 -0.03 -18.73
N SER A 176 2.92 -0.37 -17.97
CA SER A 176 4.11 0.48 -17.98
C SER A 176 4.53 0.64 -19.44
N ILE A 177 4.48 1.89 -19.91
CA ILE A 177 5.11 2.29 -21.17
C ILE A 177 6.61 2.37 -20.91
#